data_AF-A0A9E2YB60-F1
#
_entry.id   AF-A0A9E2YB60-F1
#
_cell.length_a   1.000
_cell.length_b   1.000
_cell.length_c   1.000
_cell.angle_alpha   90.00
_cell.angle_beta   90.00
_cell.angle_gamma   90.00
#
_symmetry.space_group_name_H-M   'P 1'
#
loop_
_entity.id
_entity.type
_entity.pdbx_description
1 polymer ?
#
loop_
_entity_poly.entity_id
_entity_poly.type
_entity_poly.pdbx_seq_one_letter_code
_entity_poly.pdbx_strand_id
1 'polypeptide(L)'
;MSLSETVRKHKEYLFPAISMYYQEPIALVKGEGNYVWDDQGKKYLDAFGGVLTVSIGHANPKVVQAIIDQVKQISHTSTLYASKPQSDLAEKLAQIAPGNLSKSFFTNSGTEANETAMNAARHATGRTELVVLRHSYSGRSAQTLTACGQSGWKKLPPMVAGIHHAHAPYCYRCPFHAPGPHACELECAQDIEELIKTETSGEIAAFMAETVIGSGGFIVPPPGYFEKAVGIARKYGGLFICDEVQAAWGRTGDHMFGIQHWDVVPDLMVSAK
;
A
#
# COMPACT_ATOMS: atom_id res chain seq x y z
N MET A 1 17.40 -25.43 -21.58
CA MET A 1 17.79 -26.00 -20.28
C MET A 1 16.57 -26.68 -19.67
N SER A 2 16.71 -27.86 -19.07
CA SER A 2 15.62 -28.48 -18.32
C SER A 2 15.23 -27.58 -17.16
N LEU A 3 13.93 -27.35 -16.95
CA LEU A 3 13.46 -26.60 -15.78
C LEU A 3 13.92 -27.32 -14.51
N SER A 4 14.29 -26.57 -13.48
CA SER A 4 14.53 -27.17 -12.17
C SER A 4 13.25 -27.81 -11.63
N GLU A 5 13.39 -28.80 -10.74
CA GLU A 5 12.24 -29.49 -10.16
C GLU A 5 11.29 -28.52 -9.46
N THR A 6 11.84 -27.51 -8.78
CA THR A 6 11.08 -26.43 -8.12
C THR A 6 10.24 -25.66 -9.14
N VAL A 7 10.83 -25.20 -10.24
CA VAL A 7 10.11 -24.47 -11.30
C VAL A 7 9.03 -25.35 -11.94
N ARG A 8 9.31 -26.64 -12.18
CA ARG A 8 8.32 -27.59 -12.72
C ARG A 8 7.12 -27.73 -11.78
N LYS A 9 7.36 -28.01 -10.49
CA LYS A 9 6.29 -28.15 -9.48
C LYS A 9 5.47 -26.87 -9.35
N HIS A 10 6.11 -25.70 -9.37
CA HIS A 10 5.43 -24.40 -9.34
C HIS A 10 4.46 -24.25 -10.52
N LYS A 11 4.88 -24.64 -11.73
CA LYS A 11 4.02 -24.59 -12.93
C LYS A 11 2.90 -25.62 -12.92
N GLU A 12 3.15 -26.81 -12.38
CA GLU A 12 2.20 -27.93 -12.45
C GLU A 12 1.14 -27.88 -11.35
N TYR A 13 1.51 -27.44 -10.15
CA TYR A 13 0.65 -27.59 -8.97
C TYR A 13 0.13 -26.26 -8.40
N LEU A 14 0.64 -25.11 -8.83
CA LEU A 14 0.10 -23.82 -8.40
C LEU A 14 -0.87 -23.24 -9.41
N PHE A 15 -1.85 -22.52 -8.88
CA PHE A 15 -2.86 -21.85 -9.70
C PHE A 15 -2.19 -20.84 -10.66
N PRO A 16 -2.62 -20.73 -11.93
CA PRO A 16 -1.94 -19.90 -12.94
C PRO A 16 -1.78 -18.41 -12.59
N ALA A 17 -2.58 -17.89 -11.65
CA ALA A 17 -2.47 -16.52 -11.15
C ALA A 17 -1.24 -16.27 -10.25
N ILE A 18 -0.50 -17.32 -9.88
CA ILE A 18 0.78 -17.25 -9.16
C ILE A 18 1.91 -17.32 -10.20
N SER A 19 1.98 -16.31 -11.06
CA SER A 19 2.87 -16.28 -12.20
C SER A 19 4.32 -15.91 -11.83
N MET A 20 5.28 -16.50 -12.54
CA MET A 20 6.69 -16.11 -12.50
C MET A 20 6.93 -15.11 -13.64
N TYR A 21 7.27 -13.86 -13.32
CA TYR A 21 7.31 -12.77 -14.31
C TYR A 21 8.50 -12.82 -15.29
N TYR A 22 9.54 -13.59 -14.97
CA TYR A 22 10.74 -13.67 -15.79
C TYR A 22 10.56 -14.65 -16.96
N GLN A 23 11.13 -14.30 -18.12
CA GLN A 23 11.18 -15.19 -19.29
C GLN A 23 11.86 -16.52 -18.94
N GLU A 24 12.95 -16.43 -18.19
CA GLU A 24 13.63 -17.56 -17.54
C GLU A 24 13.28 -17.57 -16.05
N PRO A 25 12.39 -18.47 -15.59
CA PRO A 25 11.99 -18.51 -14.19
C PRO A 25 13.16 -18.86 -13.28
N ILE A 26 13.23 -18.20 -12.12
CA ILE A 26 14.29 -18.36 -11.13
C ILE A 26 13.69 -19.03 -9.89
N ALA A 27 14.26 -20.15 -9.45
CA ALA A 27 13.89 -20.82 -8.21
C ALA A 27 14.87 -20.41 -7.09
N LEU A 28 14.48 -19.41 -6.30
CA LEU A 28 15.29 -18.94 -5.16
C LEU A 28 15.21 -19.93 -3.98
N VAL A 29 16.37 -20.25 -3.40
CA VAL A 29 16.48 -21.24 -2.30
C VAL A 29 17.24 -20.74 -1.08
N LYS A 30 17.99 -19.64 -1.19
CA LYS A 30 18.70 -19.00 -0.08
C LYS A 30 18.59 -17.49 -0.21
N GLY A 31 18.47 -16.79 0.92
CA GLY A 31 18.63 -15.34 1.03
C GLY A 31 19.52 -14.98 2.22
N GLU A 32 20.34 -13.94 2.07
CA GLU A 32 21.24 -13.43 3.10
C GLU A 32 21.52 -11.94 2.83
N GLY A 33 21.12 -11.06 3.74
CA GLY A 33 21.25 -9.62 3.54
C GLY A 33 20.48 -9.17 2.30
N ASN A 34 21.15 -8.47 1.38
CA ASN A 34 20.58 -8.02 0.11
C ASN A 34 20.82 -8.99 -1.06
N TYR A 35 21.23 -10.23 -0.80
CA TYR A 35 21.48 -11.23 -1.84
C TYR A 35 20.58 -12.45 -1.71
N VAL A 36 20.30 -13.07 -2.86
CA VAL A 36 19.59 -14.34 -2.97
C VAL A 36 20.35 -15.29 -3.89
N TRP A 37 20.12 -16.60 -3.74
CA TRP A 37 20.70 -17.65 -4.58
C TRP A 37 19.62 -18.53 -5.16
N ASP A 38 19.77 -18.93 -6.41
CA ASP A 38 18.92 -19.94 -7.04
C ASP A 38 19.37 -21.37 -6.70
N ASP A 39 18.56 -22.35 -7.12
CA ASP A 39 18.83 -23.78 -6.93
C ASP A 39 20.01 -24.32 -7.78
N GLN A 40 20.64 -23.48 -8.60
CA GLN A 40 21.89 -23.77 -9.30
C GLN A 40 23.10 -23.09 -8.62
N GLY A 41 22.89 -22.40 -7.51
CA GLY A 41 23.93 -21.70 -6.74
C GLY A 41 24.31 -20.34 -7.30
N LYS A 42 23.62 -19.81 -8.32
CA LYS A 42 23.89 -18.47 -8.85
C LYS A 42 23.40 -17.42 -7.86
N LYS A 43 24.27 -16.46 -7.54
CA LYS A 43 24.01 -15.35 -6.64
C LYS A 43 23.43 -14.14 -7.39
N TYR A 44 22.42 -13.50 -6.81
CA TYR A 44 21.76 -12.31 -7.34
C TYR A 44 21.72 -11.22 -6.27
N LEU A 45 21.97 -9.97 -6.68
CA LEU A 45 21.59 -8.81 -5.87
C LEU A 45 20.06 -8.66 -5.95
N ASP A 46 19.40 -8.68 -4.80
CA ASP A 46 17.95 -8.52 -4.72
C ASP A 46 17.58 -7.04 -4.62
N ALA A 47 17.36 -6.41 -5.78
CA ALA A 47 16.89 -5.04 -5.89
C ALA A 47 15.36 -4.91 -5.76
N PHE A 48 14.63 -6.01 -5.55
CA PHE A 48 13.17 -6.03 -5.50
C PHE A 48 12.64 -6.31 -4.09
N GLY A 49 13.38 -7.08 -3.29
CA GLY A 49 13.09 -7.35 -1.88
C GLY A 49 11.76 -8.07 -1.71
N GLY A 50 11.52 -9.14 -2.47
CA GLY A 50 10.20 -9.76 -2.58
C GLY A 50 9.28 -8.91 -3.43
N VAL A 51 8.32 -8.20 -2.85
CA VAL A 51 7.60 -7.10 -3.52
C VAL A 51 7.66 -5.90 -2.60
N LEU A 52 8.86 -5.33 -2.46
CA LEU A 52 9.18 -4.23 -1.55
C LEU A 52 8.91 -4.56 -0.06
N THR A 53 9.09 -5.81 0.37
CA THR A 53 8.81 -6.29 1.74
C THR A 53 10.09 -6.50 2.56
N VAL A 54 11.20 -6.89 1.93
CA VAL A 54 12.42 -7.28 2.64
C VAL A 54 13.32 -6.06 2.90
N SER A 55 12.86 -5.12 3.74
CA SER A 55 13.54 -3.84 4.00
C SER A 55 14.85 -3.96 4.81
N ILE A 56 14.96 -4.96 5.69
CA ILE A 56 16.12 -5.18 6.58
C ILE A 56 16.98 -6.39 6.17
N GLY A 57 16.84 -6.82 4.92
CA GLY A 57 17.54 -7.96 4.34
C GLY A 57 16.96 -9.32 4.71
N HIS A 58 17.32 -10.32 3.92
CA HIS A 58 16.92 -11.72 4.08
C HIS A 58 17.59 -12.35 5.30
N ALA A 59 16.86 -13.23 5.98
CA ALA A 59 17.32 -14.03 7.11
C ALA A 59 18.01 -13.21 8.23
N ASN A 60 17.48 -12.02 8.55
CA ASN A 60 18.02 -11.17 9.59
C ASN A 60 18.04 -11.91 10.95
N PRO A 61 19.22 -12.13 11.57
CA PRO A 61 19.34 -13.01 12.74
C PRO A 61 18.56 -12.50 13.95
N LYS A 62 18.38 -11.17 14.10
CA LYS A 62 17.59 -10.60 15.20
C LYS A 62 16.10 -10.95 15.06
N VAL A 63 15.57 -10.87 13.85
CA VAL A 63 14.16 -11.22 13.56
C VAL A 63 13.93 -12.72 13.65
N VAL A 64 14.83 -13.51 13.06
CA VAL A 64 14.76 -14.98 13.13
C VAL A 64 14.73 -15.43 14.59
N GLN A 65 15.63 -14.91 15.43
CA GLN A 65 15.67 -15.27 16.84
C GLN A 65 14.40 -14.85 17.59
N ALA A 66 13.90 -13.62 17.36
CA ALA A 66 12.66 -13.15 17.99
C ALA A 66 11.43 -14.01 17.63
N ILE A 67 11.33 -14.48 16.38
CA ILE A 67 10.27 -15.41 15.96
C ILE A 67 10.42 -16.76 16.67
N ILE A 68 11.62 -17.34 16.68
CA ILE A 68 11.89 -18.62 17.36
C ILE A 68 11.53 -18.55 18.84
N ASP A 69 11.94 -17.48 19.51
CA ASP A 69 11.70 -17.29 20.94
C ASP A 69 10.21 -17.16 21.24
N GLN A 70 9.46 -16.39 20.43
CA GLN A 70 8.02 -16.24 20.59
C GLN A 70 7.27 -17.56 20.35
N VAL A 71 7.59 -18.30 19.29
CA VAL A 71 6.92 -19.56 18.93
C VAL A 71 7.15 -20.65 19.99
N LYS A 72 8.30 -20.65 20.66
CA LYS A 72 8.57 -21.55 21.80
C LYS A 72 7.70 -21.25 23.02
N GLN A 73 7.19 -20.03 23.16
CA GLN A 73 6.31 -19.64 24.26
C GLN A 73 4.84 -19.85 23.89
N ILE A 74 4.39 -19.20 22.82
CA ILE A 74 3.06 -19.33 22.26
C ILE A 74 3.05 -18.92 20.79
N SER A 75 2.57 -19.82 19.93
CA SER A 75 2.50 -19.60 18.48
C SER A 75 1.31 -18.75 18.06
N HIS A 76 0.16 -18.87 18.73
CA HIS A 76 -1.08 -18.19 18.35
C HIS A 76 -2.04 -18.03 19.53
N THR A 77 -2.77 -16.91 19.54
CA THR A 77 -3.93 -16.64 20.41
C THR A 77 -4.94 -15.78 19.64
N SER A 78 -6.18 -15.71 20.10
CA SER A 78 -7.20 -14.82 19.53
C SER A 78 -7.17 -13.44 20.17
N THR A 79 -7.84 -12.48 19.52
CA THR A 79 -8.03 -11.12 20.04
C THR A 79 -8.88 -11.04 21.32
N LEU A 80 -9.41 -12.17 21.79
CA LEU A 80 -10.12 -12.27 23.07
C LEU A 80 -9.17 -12.15 24.28
N TYR A 81 -7.86 -12.29 24.05
CA TYR A 81 -6.83 -12.26 25.09
C TYR A 81 -5.78 -11.19 24.78
N ALA A 82 -5.21 -10.59 25.83
CA ALA A 82 -4.09 -9.67 25.67
C ALA A 82 -2.83 -10.41 25.18
N SER A 83 -2.12 -9.80 24.24
CA SER A 83 -0.88 -10.33 23.66
C SER A 83 0.23 -9.30 23.83
N LYS A 84 1.24 -9.62 24.65
CA LYS A 84 2.36 -8.69 24.91
C LYS A 84 3.04 -8.20 23.62
N PRO A 85 3.43 -9.07 22.64
CA PRO A 85 4.04 -8.60 21.40
C PRO A 85 3.15 -7.63 20.62
N GLN A 86 1.83 -7.88 20.59
CA GLN A 86 0.89 -7.01 19.89
C GLN A 86 0.73 -5.66 20.59
N SER A 87 0.65 -5.66 21.93
CA SER A 87 0.55 -4.43 22.73
C SER A 87 1.83 -3.59 22.65
N ASP A 88 3.01 -4.21 22.76
CA ASP A 88 4.30 -3.51 22.63
C ASP A 88 4.45 -2.90 21.23
N LEU A 89 4.04 -3.63 20.18
CA LEU A 89 4.06 -3.12 18.82
C LEU A 89 3.09 -1.94 18.65
N ALA A 90 1.87 -2.02 19.18
CA ALA A 90 0.91 -0.92 19.13
C ALA A 90 1.42 0.34 19.83
N GLU A 91 2.05 0.19 21.00
CA GLU A 91 2.72 1.30 21.69
C GLU A 91 3.84 1.89 20.83
N LYS A 92 4.70 1.04 20.24
CA LYS A 92 5.79 1.52 19.40
C LYS A 92 5.28 2.27 18.16
N LEU A 93 4.21 1.79 17.54
CA LEU A 93 3.57 2.45 16.40
C LEU A 93 3.02 3.82 16.78
N ALA A 94 2.34 3.93 17.93
CA ALA A 94 1.83 5.21 18.43
C ALA A 94 2.94 6.24 18.69
N GLN A 95 4.17 5.80 19.02
CA GLN A 95 5.31 6.69 19.24
C GLN A 95 5.93 7.22 17.94
N ILE A 96 5.81 6.48 16.83
CA ILE A 96 6.47 6.83 15.55
C ILE A 96 5.50 7.38 14.50
N ALA A 97 4.21 7.11 14.63
CA ALA A 97 3.19 7.59 13.71
C ALA A 97 3.05 9.13 13.79
N PRO A 98 2.76 9.81 12.67
CA PRO A 98 2.59 11.25 12.66
C PRO A 98 1.31 11.70 13.38
N GLY A 99 1.31 12.93 13.87
CA GLY A 99 0.14 13.56 14.47
C GLY A 99 -0.31 12.88 15.76
N ASN A 100 -1.60 12.53 15.82
CA ASN A 100 -2.25 11.91 16.99
C ASN A 100 -2.67 10.45 16.72
N LEU A 101 -2.12 9.80 15.70
CA LEU A 101 -2.40 8.41 15.37
C LEU A 101 -1.84 7.48 16.46
N SER A 102 -2.70 7.03 17.37
CA SER A 102 -2.28 6.29 18.56
C SER A 102 -2.97 4.94 18.77
N LYS A 103 -3.80 4.51 17.82
CA LYS A 103 -4.56 3.26 17.88
C LYS A 103 -4.30 2.43 16.63
N SER A 104 -3.97 1.15 16.83
CA SER A 104 -3.65 0.23 15.75
C SER A 104 -4.66 -0.91 15.71
N PHE A 105 -5.08 -1.28 14.50
CA PHE A 105 -5.83 -2.49 14.22
C PHE A 105 -4.97 -3.37 13.31
N PHE A 106 -4.63 -4.58 13.77
CA PHE A 106 -3.72 -5.47 13.05
C PHE A 106 -4.49 -6.40 12.11
N THR A 107 -4.00 -6.50 10.88
CA THR A 107 -4.50 -7.40 9.85
C THR A 107 -3.36 -8.27 9.30
N ASN A 108 -3.68 -9.23 8.42
CA ASN A 108 -2.67 -10.12 7.82
C ASN A 108 -2.15 -9.61 6.48
N SER A 109 -2.75 -8.55 5.92
CA SER A 109 -2.36 -8.01 4.62
C SER A 109 -2.71 -6.54 4.47
N GLY A 110 -2.01 -5.86 3.55
CA GLY A 110 -2.38 -4.51 3.12
C GLY A 110 -3.78 -4.45 2.48
N THR A 111 -4.24 -5.55 1.88
CA THR A 111 -5.63 -5.66 1.37
C THR A 111 -6.64 -5.55 2.51
N GLU A 112 -6.50 -6.37 3.55
CA GLU A 112 -7.39 -6.33 4.73
C GLU A 112 -7.31 -4.99 5.45
N ALA A 113 -6.10 -4.40 5.53
CA ALA A 113 -5.92 -3.11 6.17
C ALA A 113 -6.62 -1.97 5.41
N ASN A 114 -6.51 -1.94 4.08
CA ASN A 114 -7.24 -0.99 3.24
C ASN A 114 -8.76 -1.18 3.33
N GLU A 115 -9.26 -2.43 3.30
CA GLU A 115 -10.70 -2.68 3.51
C GLU A 115 -11.18 -2.17 4.86
N THR A 116 -10.40 -2.43 5.91
CA THR A 116 -10.71 -1.97 7.26
C THR A 116 -10.76 -0.45 7.33
N ALA A 117 -9.77 0.24 6.76
CA ALA A 117 -9.71 1.71 6.76
C ALA A 117 -10.88 2.33 5.97
N MET A 118 -11.17 1.80 4.77
CA MET A 118 -12.31 2.23 3.95
C MET A 118 -13.63 2.07 4.69
N ASN A 119 -13.84 0.94 5.39
CA ASN A 119 -15.05 0.69 6.15
C ASN A 119 -15.12 1.53 7.43
N ALA A 120 -14.00 1.75 8.12
CA ALA A 120 -13.92 2.63 9.27
C ALA A 120 -14.28 4.07 8.89
N ALA A 121 -13.80 4.57 7.75
CA ALA A 121 -14.15 5.91 7.27
C ALA A 121 -15.63 6.05 6.95
N ARG A 122 -16.23 5.05 6.29
CA ARG A 122 -17.67 5.01 6.04
C ARG A 122 -18.48 4.99 7.33
N HIS A 123 -18.05 4.18 8.30
CA HIS A 123 -18.71 4.09 9.60
C HIS A 123 -18.63 5.40 10.37
N ALA A 124 -17.45 6.03 10.42
CA ALA A 124 -17.23 7.27 11.15
C ALA A 124 -17.99 8.47 10.57
N THR A 125 -18.11 8.53 9.24
CA THR A 125 -18.76 9.65 8.54
C THR A 125 -20.24 9.44 8.28
N GLY A 126 -20.73 8.19 8.28
CA GLY A 126 -22.08 7.84 7.81
C GLY A 126 -22.24 7.90 6.29
N ARG A 127 -21.15 8.14 5.54
CA ARG A 127 -21.15 8.28 4.07
C ARG A 127 -20.58 7.01 3.44
N THR A 128 -20.91 6.74 2.18
CA THR A 128 -20.52 5.50 1.49
C THR A 128 -19.45 5.70 0.42
N GLU A 129 -19.37 6.90 -0.15
CA GLU A 129 -18.57 7.17 -1.34
C GLU A 129 -17.12 7.49 -1.01
N LEU A 130 -16.19 6.93 -1.78
CA LEU A 130 -14.75 7.10 -1.61
C LEU A 130 -14.15 7.65 -2.90
N VAL A 131 -13.23 8.61 -2.77
CA VAL A 131 -12.38 9.05 -3.88
C VAL A 131 -11.03 8.34 -3.76
N VAL A 132 -10.62 7.72 -4.85
CA VAL A 132 -9.32 7.05 -5.01
C VAL A 132 -8.64 7.54 -6.28
N LEU A 133 -7.40 7.16 -6.51
CA LEU A 133 -6.64 7.61 -7.68
C LEU A 133 -6.64 6.58 -8.80
N ARG A 134 -6.66 7.05 -10.06
CA ARG A 134 -6.18 6.27 -11.20
C ARG A 134 -4.73 5.83 -10.93
N HIS A 135 -4.26 4.75 -11.56
CA HIS A 135 -2.93 4.15 -11.30
C HIS A 135 -2.70 3.56 -9.90
N SER A 136 -3.58 3.76 -8.92
CA SER A 136 -3.43 3.21 -7.57
C SER A 136 -3.47 1.68 -7.52
N TYR A 137 -2.88 1.09 -6.49
CA TYR A 137 -3.03 -0.31 -6.13
C TYR A 137 -3.37 -0.44 -4.64
N SER A 138 -4.52 -1.01 -4.32
CA SER A 138 -5.00 -1.08 -2.93
C SER A 138 -5.21 -2.50 -2.40
N GLY A 139 -5.00 -3.53 -3.22
CA GLY A 139 -5.22 -4.92 -2.83
C GLY A 139 -6.01 -5.75 -3.85
N ARG A 140 -6.46 -6.93 -3.42
CA ARG A 140 -7.11 -7.94 -4.29
C ARG A 140 -8.46 -8.46 -3.78
N SER A 141 -8.99 -7.91 -2.69
CA SER A 141 -10.38 -8.19 -2.28
C SER A 141 -11.38 -7.52 -3.24
N ALA A 142 -12.67 -7.82 -3.12
CA ALA A 142 -13.67 -7.20 -4.01
C ALA A 142 -13.69 -5.65 -3.91
N GLN A 143 -13.57 -5.12 -2.70
CA GLN A 143 -13.56 -3.68 -2.44
C GLN A 143 -12.25 -3.03 -2.89
N THR A 144 -11.10 -3.61 -2.51
CA THR A 144 -9.79 -3.04 -2.87
C THR A 144 -9.46 -3.20 -4.35
N LEU A 145 -9.95 -4.26 -5.00
CA LEU A 145 -9.84 -4.42 -6.45
C LEU A 145 -10.69 -3.38 -7.18
N THR A 146 -11.84 -3.00 -6.63
CA THR A 146 -12.64 -1.89 -7.16
C THR A 146 -11.89 -0.55 -7.02
N ALA A 147 -11.25 -0.32 -5.87
CA ALA A 147 -10.39 0.84 -5.62
C ALA A 147 -9.15 0.90 -6.53
N CYS A 148 -8.58 -0.25 -6.90
CA CYS A 148 -7.38 -0.32 -7.75
C CYS A 148 -7.54 0.45 -9.08
N GLY A 149 -6.67 1.41 -9.37
CA GLY A 149 -6.70 2.24 -10.57
C GLY A 149 -6.03 1.61 -11.80
N GLN A 150 -5.88 0.27 -11.87
CA GLN A 150 -5.08 -0.41 -12.90
C GLN A 150 -5.84 -1.55 -13.59
N SER A 151 -6.05 -1.43 -14.91
CA SER A 151 -6.73 -2.47 -15.71
C SER A 151 -5.98 -3.80 -15.73
N GLY A 152 -4.66 -3.79 -15.60
CA GLY A 152 -3.84 -5.00 -15.52
C GLY A 152 -4.20 -5.90 -14.33
N TRP A 153 -4.63 -5.30 -13.21
CA TRP A 153 -5.07 -5.99 -12.01
C TRP A 153 -6.58 -6.24 -11.99
N LYS A 154 -7.38 -5.32 -12.55
CA LYS A 154 -8.84 -5.45 -12.69
C LYS A 154 -9.21 -6.45 -13.79
N LYS A 155 -9.18 -7.75 -13.45
CA LYS A 155 -9.68 -8.82 -14.33
C LYS A 155 -11.20 -9.01 -14.28
N LEU A 156 -11.85 -8.40 -13.30
CA LEU A 156 -13.29 -8.40 -13.12
C LEU A 156 -13.82 -6.95 -13.12
N PRO A 157 -15.07 -6.73 -13.52
CA PRO A 157 -15.70 -5.41 -13.39
C PRO A 157 -15.78 -4.97 -11.92
N PRO A 158 -15.97 -3.66 -11.64
CA PRO A 158 -16.24 -3.15 -10.30
C PRO A 158 -17.34 -3.96 -9.60
N MET A 159 -17.07 -4.43 -8.38
CA MET A 159 -18.00 -5.26 -7.59
C MET A 159 -18.64 -4.49 -6.44
N VAL A 160 -18.14 -3.29 -6.14
CA VAL A 160 -18.58 -2.46 -5.02
C VAL A 160 -18.91 -1.06 -5.55
N ALA A 161 -20.07 -0.52 -5.19
CA ALA A 161 -20.47 0.84 -5.58
C ALA A 161 -19.79 1.91 -4.70
N GLY A 162 -19.87 3.17 -5.14
CA GLY A 162 -19.39 4.33 -4.36
C GLY A 162 -17.87 4.44 -4.28
N ILE A 163 -17.15 4.07 -5.34
CA ILE A 163 -15.70 4.26 -5.45
C ILE A 163 -15.43 4.97 -6.78
N HIS A 164 -14.82 6.14 -6.68
CA HIS A 164 -14.64 7.07 -7.80
C HIS A 164 -13.16 7.39 -8.02
N HIS A 165 -12.71 7.42 -9.28
CA HIS A 165 -11.28 7.48 -9.62
C HIS A 165 -10.85 8.85 -10.18
N ALA A 166 -10.30 9.70 -9.29
CA ALA A 166 -9.69 10.98 -9.65
C ALA A 166 -8.35 10.78 -10.40
N HIS A 167 -7.92 11.79 -11.13
CA HIS A 167 -6.64 11.82 -11.82
C HIS A 167 -5.46 11.73 -10.83
N ALA A 168 -4.51 10.83 -11.12
CA ALA A 168 -3.29 10.73 -10.34
C ALA A 168 -2.34 11.91 -10.59
N PRO A 169 -1.46 12.25 -9.63
CA PRO A 169 -0.46 13.31 -9.76
C PRO A 169 0.74 12.87 -10.62
N TYR A 170 0.49 12.38 -11.84
CA TYR A 170 1.53 11.84 -12.73
C TYR A 170 2.11 12.91 -13.65
N CYS A 171 3.04 13.73 -13.14
CA CYS A 171 3.61 14.86 -13.89
C CYS A 171 4.25 14.46 -15.24
N TYR A 172 4.99 13.34 -15.31
CA TYR A 172 5.62 12.90 -16.56
C TYR A 172 4.63 12.49 -17.64
N ARG A 173 3.43 12.02 -17.27
CA ARG A 173 2.33 11.68 -18.19
C ARG A 173 1.09 12.49 -17.85
N CYS A 174 1.27 13.80 -17.64
CA CYS A 174 0.22 14.66 -17.12
C CYS A 174 -1.01 14.64 -18.05
N PRO A 175 -2.20 14.26 -17.54
CA PRO A 175 -3.43 14.25 -18.32
C PRO A 175 -3.91 15.67 -18.68
N PHE A 176 -3.42 16.68 -17.95
CA PHE A 176 -3.71 18.09 -18.18
C PHE A 176 -2.63 18.80 -19.01
N HIS A 177 -1.67 18.03 -19.56
CA HIS A 177 -0.60 18.55 -20.42
C HIS A 177 0.28 19.63 -19.80
N ALA A 178 0.38 19.66 -18.46
CA ALA A 178 1.33 20.51 -17.75
C ALA A 178 2.78 20.20 -18.19
N PRO A 179 3.62 21.21 -18.45
CA PRO A 179 4.99 20.99 -18.90
C PRO A 179 5.94 20.53 -17.77
N GLY A 180 5.48 20.51 -16.51
CA GLY A 180 6.26 20.02 -15.38
C GLY A 180 5.55 20.21 -14.03
N PRO A 181 6.14 19.68 -12.93
CA PRO A 181 5.52 19.69 -11.59
C PRO A 181 5.35 21.10 -10.99
N HIS A 182 6.05 22.10 -11.51
CA HIS A 182 5.99 23.50 -11.04
C HIS A 182 5.24 24.44 -12.01
N ALA A 183 4.66 23.90 -13.08
CA ALA A 183 4.11 24.68 -14.17
C ALA A 183 2.59 24.59 -14.28
N CYS A 184 1.93 24.07 -13.24
CA CYS A 184 0.49 23.87 -13.22
C CYS A 184 -0.06 24.12 -11.82
N GLU A 185 -1.35 24.44 -11.72
CA GLU A 185 -1.98 24.79 -10.45
C GLU A 185 -2.49 23.54 -9.71
N LEU A 186 -1.83 22.39 -9.89
CA LEU A 186 -2.23 21.10 -9.33
C LEU A 186 -3.65 20.71 -9.79
N GLU A 187 -3.91 20.75 -11.09
CA GLU A 187 -5.19 20.39 -11.72
C GLU A 187 -5.59 18.95 -11.35
N CYS A 188 -4.62 18.05 -11.18
CA CYS A 188 -4.86 16.70 -10.67
C CYS A 188 -5.45 16.65 -9.25
N ALA A 189 -5.14 17.63 -8.39
CA ALA A 189 -5.79 17.74 -7.08
C ALA A 189 -7.16 18.44 -7.21
N GLN A 190 -7.29 19.44 -8.09
CA GLN A 190 -8.56 20.13 -8.35
C GLN A 190 -9.62 19.20 -8.94
N ASP A 191 -9.21 18.23 -9.76
CA ASP A 191 -10.07 17.17 -10.30
C ASP A 191 -10.83 16.41 -9.20
N ILE A 192 -10.28 16.29 -7.99
CA ILE A 192 -10.98 15.67 -6.87
C ILE A 192 -12.26 16.45 -6.51
N GLU A 193 -12.20 17.78 -6.53
CA GLU A 193 -13.39 18.61 -6.26
C GLU A 193 -14.43 18.47 -7.37
N GLU A 194 -13.99 18.47 -8.63
CA GLU A 194 -14.89 18.32 -9.78
C GLU A 194 -15.56 16.95 -9.78
N LEU A 195 -14.79 15.89 -9.52
CA LEU A 195 -15.30 14.52 -9.39
C LEU A 195 -16.34 14.41 -8.27
N ILE A 196 -16.07 15.01 -7.10
CA ILE A 196 -17.03 15.01 -5.99
C ILE A 196 -18.34 15.69 -6.42
N LYS A 197 -18.28 16.84 -7.12
CA LYS A 197 -19.47 17.58 -7.55
C LYS A 197 -20.28 16.88 -8.64
N THR A 198 -19.65 16.04 -9.46
CA THR A 198 -20.26 15.51 -10.69
C THR A 198 -20.61 14.02 -10.60
N GLU A 199 -19.85 13.22 -9.86
CA GLU A 199 -20.00 11.77 -9.81
C GLU A 199 -20.42 11.24 -8.44
N THR A 200 -20.46 12.08 -7.40
CA THR A 200 -20.86 11.70 -6.05
C THR A 200 -22.13 12.41 -5.60
N SER A 201 -22.61 12.08 -4.41
CA SER A 201 -23.69 12.78 -3.70
C SER A 201 -23.31 14.18 -3.20
N GLY A 202 -22.08 14.64 -3.46
CA GLY A 202 -21.54 15.93 -3.01
C GLY A 202 -20.88 15.85 -1.63
N GLU A 203 -20.86 14.68 -0.99
CA GLU A 203 -20.10 14.41 0.22
C GLU A 203 -19.44 13.03 0.13
N ILE A 204 -18.27 12.87 0.74
CA ILE A 204 -17.53 11.60 0.66
C ILE A 204 -17.14 11.10 2.05
N ALA A 205 -17.00 9.78 2.18
CA ALA A 205 -16.48 9.14 3.38
C ALA A 205 -14.97 9.38 3.53
N ALA A 206 -14.23 9.25 2.42
CA ALA A 206 -12.79 9.43 2.44
C ALA A 206 -12.20 9.68 1.06
N PHE A 207 -11.05 10.36 1.06
CA PHE A 207 -10.06 10.29 0.01
C PHE A 207 -8.97 9.29 0.44
N MET A 208 -8.66 8.32 -0.41
CA MET A 208 -7.61 7.33 -0.17
C MET A 208 -6.52 7.39 -1.24
N ALA A 209 -5.27 7.52 -0.82
CA ALA A 209 -4.13 7.59 -1.73
C ALA A 209 -2.87 6.97 -1.13
N GLU A 210 -2.08 6.33 -2.01
CA GLU A 210 -0.68 6.00 -1.73
C GLU A 210 0.14 7.28 -1.69
N THR A 211 1.08 7.41 -0.75
CA THR A 211 1.97 8.58 -0.70
C THR A 211 2.82 8.69 -1.97
N VAL A 212 3.43 7.57 -2.36
CA VAL A 212 4.05 7.39 -3.68
C VAL A 212 3.36 6.19 -4.31
N ILE A 213 2.73 6.38 -5.47
CA ILE A 213 2.00 5.30 -6.13
C ILE A 213 3.02 4.27 -6.64
N GLY A 214 3.13 3.14 -5.95
CA GLY A 214 4.20 2.18 -6.16
C GLY A 214 3.98 1.36 -7.43
N SER A 215 2.98 0.48 -7.40
CA SER A 215 2.66 -0.41 -8.53
C SER A 215 2.24 0.33 -9.80
N GLY A 216 1.79 1.59 -9.68
CA GLY A 216 1.45 2.45 -10.82
C GLY A 216 2.66 3.00 -11.59
N GLY A 217 3.89 2.75 -11.10
CA GLY A 217 5.14 3.14 -11.73
C GLY A 217 5.97 4.13 -10.92
N PHE A 218 5.93 4.03 -9.58
CA PHE A 218 6.65 4.93 -8.65
C PHE A 218 6.36 6.41 -8.92
N ILE A 219 5.07 6.76 -8.95
CA ILE A 219 4.61 8.11 -9.24
C ILE A 219 4.73 8.95 -7.97
N VAL A 220 5.68 9.88 -7.97
CA VAL A 220 5.90 10.84 -6.87
C VAL A 220 5.00 12.07 -7.11
N PRO A 221 4.15 12.45 -6.14
CA PRO A 221 3.32 13.64 -6.28
C PRO A 221 4.17 14.92 -6.26
N PRO A 222 3.77 15.98 -6.99
CA PRO A 222 4.45 17.26 -6.92
C PRO A 222 4.22 17.91 -5.54
N PRO A 223 5.10 18.86 -5.14
CA PRO A 223 4.90 19.64 -3.92
C PRO A 223 3.51 20.28 -3.84
N GLY A 224 2.93 20.33 -2.64
CA GLY A 224 1.59 20.89 -2.39
C GLY A 224 0.41 20.00 -2.81
N TYR A 225 0.64 18.87 -3.50
CA TYR A 225 -0.45 17.99 -3.92
C TYR A 225 -1.29 17.48 -2.75
N PHE A 226 -0.66 16.90 -1.72
CA PHE A 226 -1.40 16.35 -0.57
C PHE A 226 -2.12 17.41 0.24
N GLU A 227 -1.50 18.58 0.45
CA GLU A 227 -2.16 19.70 1.13
C GLU A 227 -3.46 20.09 0.42
N LYS A 228 -3.39 20.26 -0.92
CA LYS A 228 -4.56 20.63 -1.73
C LYS A 228 -5.60 19.51 -1.79
N ALA A 229 -5.19 18.28 -2.09
CA ALA A 229 -6.09 17.13 -2.23
C ALA A 229 -6.83 16.81 -0.92
N VAL A 230 -6.10 16.78 0.20
CA VAL A 230 -6.69 16.52 1.53
C VAL A 230 -7.55 17.69 2.00
N GLY A 231 -7.14 18.93 1.72
CA GLY A 231 -7.97 20.11 1.97
C GLY A 231 -9.32 20.05 1.25
N ILE A 232 -9.32 19.64 -0.02
CA ILE A 232 -10.55 19.40 -0.79
C ILE A 232 -11.37 18.28 -0.16
N ALA A 233 -10.77 17.11 0.12
CA ALA A 233 -11.50 15.99 0.71
C ALA A 233 -12.20 16.38 2.03
N ARG A 234 -11.49 17.10 2.92
CA ARG A 234 -12.01 17.59 4.19
C ARG A 234 -13.14 18.62 4.02
N LYS A 235 -13.05 19.49 3.02
CA LYS A 235 -14.14 20.44 2.67
C LYS A 235 -15.45 19.72 2.35
N TYR A 236 -15.39 18.53 1.75
CA TYR A 236 -16.55 17.68 1.45
C TYR A 236 -16.79 16.61 2.53
N GLY A 237 -16.24 16.83 3.73
CA GLY A 237 -16.42 16.00 4.91
C GLY A 237 -15.68 14.67 4.91
N GLY A 238 -14.87 14.39 3.88
CA GLY A 238 -14.08 13.17 3.77
C GLY A 238 -12.89 13.14 4.71
N LEU A 239 -12.59 11.94 5.21
CA LEU A 239 -11.34 11.63 5.91
C LEU A 239 -10.21 11.38 4.91
N PHE A 240 -8.95 11.52 5.33
CA PHE A 240 -7.81 11.09 4.55
C PHE A 240 -7.30 9.73 5.02
N ILE A 241 -7.39 8.72 4.14
CA ILE A 241 -6.74 7.41 4.29
C ILE A 241 -5.42 7.43 3.53
N CYS A 242 -4.31 7.41 4.25
CA CYS A 242 -2.98 7.35 3.67
C CYS A 242 -2.50 5.90 3.57
N ASP A 243 -2.37 5.40 2.34
CA ASP A 243 -1.84 4.07 2.05
C ASP A 243 -0.31 4.12 2.02
N GLU A 244 0.30 3.69 3.11
CA GLU A 244 1.75 3.61 3.32
C GLU A 244 2.26 2.17 3.14
N VAL A 245 1.48 1.25 2.55
CA VAL A 245 1.86 -0.16 2.39
C VAL A 245 3.21 -0.34 1.69
N GLN A 246 3.58 0.55 0.76
CA GLN A 246 4.90 0.51 0.13
C GLN A 246 5.87 1.57 0.67
N ALA A 247 5.36 2.71 1.12
CA ALA A 247 6.17 3.90 1.44
C ALA A 247 6.58 3.99 2.92
N ALA A 248 5.95 3.18 3.79
CA ALA A 248 6.32 3.06 5.20
C ALA A 248 7.72 2.48 5.42
N TRP A 249 8.07 2.40 6.70
CA TRP A 249 9.25 1.73 7.25
C TRP A 249 10.57 2.29 6.74
N GLY A 250 10.62 3.60 6.50
CA GLY A 250 11.85 4.28 6.05
C GLY A 250 12.10 4.19 4.55
N ARG A 251 11.14 3.69 3.75
CA ARG A 251 11.35 3.48 2.30
C ARG A 251 11.74 4.76 1.56
N THR A 252 11.16 5.89 1.96
CA THR A 252 11.39 7.19 1.32
C THR A 252 12.58 7.97 1.92
N GLY A 253 13.30 7.40 2.90
CA GLY A 253 14.51 7.99 3.48
C GLY A 253 14.29 8.55 4.88
N ASP A 254 14.26 9.89 4.99
CA ASP A 254 14.39 10.63 6.26
C ASP A 254 13.27 10.39 7.28
N HIS A 255 12.19 9.74 6.88
CA HIS A 255 10.99 9.54 7.70
C HIS A 255 10.54 8.08 7.71
N MET A 256 9.86 7.68 8.78
CA MET A 256 9.29 6.34 8.90
C MET A 256 8.12 6.13 7.94
N PHE A 257 7.33 7.16 7.67
CA PHE A 257 6.18 7.13 6.76
C PHE A 257 6.36 8.20 5.68
N GLY A 258 6.05 7.87 4.43
CA GLY A 258 6.28 8.76 3.31
C GLY A 258 5.56 10.10 3.46
N ILE A 259 4.34 10.10 4.00
CA ILE A 259 3.48 11.29 4.07
C ILE A 259 4.10 12.41 4.91
N GLN A 260 5.04 12.07 5.79
CA GLN A 260 5.80 13.03 6.59
C GLN A 260 6.61 14.00 5.71
N HIS A 261 6.93 13.66 4.45
CA HIS A 261 7.57 14.59 3.52
C HIS A 261 6.64 15.73 3.03
N TRP A 262 5.33 15.66 3.30
CA TRP A 262 4.34 16.65 2.83
C TRP A 262 3.65 17.42 3.97
N ASP A 263 4.08 17.26 5.22
CA ASP A 263 3.49 17.93 6.40
C ASP A 263 1.96 17.78 6.53
N VAL A 264 1.40 16.69 5.97
CA VAL A 264 -0.02 16.36 6.06
C VAL A 264 -0.22 15.21 7.04
N VAL A 265 -1.08 15.40 8.03
CA VAL A 265 -1.48 14.35 8.97
C VAL A 265 -2.72 13.63 8.44
N PRO A 266 -2.65 12.30 8.21
CA PRO A 266 -3.81 11.52 7.81
C PRO A 266 -4.73 11.19 8.98
N ASP A 267 -6.01 10.95 8.68
CA ASP A 267 -7.02 10.55 9.65
C ASP A 267 -6.95 9.03 9.90
N LEU A 268 -6.61 8.26 8.86
CA LEU A 268 -6.26 6.84 8.95
C LEU A 268 -4.98 6.57 8.15
N MET A 269 -4.12 5.70 8.66
CA MET A 269 -2.91 5.25 7.97
C MET A 269 -2.93 3.72 7.85
N VAL A 270 -2.63 3.23 6.65
CA VAL A 270 -2.56 1.80 6.34
C VAL A 270 -1.11 1.44 6.05
N SER A 271 -0.58 0.39 6.68
CA SER A 271 0.76 -0.11 6.39
C SER A 271 0.79 -1.64 6.47
N ALA A 272 1.74 -2.23 5.75
CA ALA A 272 2.10 -3.65 5.76
C ALA A 272 3.53 -3.73 5.17
N LYS A 273 3.89 -4.88 4.61
CA LYS A 273 5.20 -5.17 3.97
C LYS A 273 6.39 -5.18 4.94
#